data_AF-A0A1F6PGT2-F1
#
_entry.id   AF-A0A1F6PGT2-F1
#
_cell.length_a   1.000
_cell.length_b   1.000
_cell.length_c   1.000
_cell.angle_alpha   90.00
_cell.angle_beta   90.00
_cell.angle_gamma   90.00
#
_symmetry.space_group_name_H-M   'P 1'
#
loop_
_entity.id
_entity.type
_entity.pdbx_description
1 polymer ?
#
loop_
_entity_poly.entity_id
_entity_poly.type
_entity_poly.pdbx_seq_one_letter_code
_entity_poly.pdbx_strand_id
1 'polypeptide(L)'
;MIKLSDKKGQAVAEFVLLSGVFLMVTMGMIDYGMYLFTKYNFENAVRNGARTAVKMRNWSANQVENTQKIKDSIVYDCNRLPTTWKSGLANNVIVIFSPDVNNINYIQVKIDNYKYTSITGFVDLCIPSTLNAQASMRYTY
;
A
#
# COMPACT_ATOMS: atom_id res chain seq x y z
N MET A 1 26.50 55.44 -6.24
CA MET A 1 27.33 54.21 -6.20
C MET A 1 26.43 53.06 -5.76
N ILE A 2 25.98 52.22 -6.69
CA ILE A 2 25.04 51.12 -6.40
C ILE A 2 25.87 49.98 -5.79
N LYS A 3 25.58 49.59 -4.54
CA LYS A 3 26.28 48.51 -3.83
C LYS A 3 25.97 47.17 -4.51
N LEU A 4 26.88 46.73 -5.39
CA LEU A 4 26.83 45.41 -6.05
C LEU A 4 26.93 44.23 -5.06
N SER A 5 27.41 44.49 -3.83
CA SER A 5 27.51 43.50 -2.74
C SER A 5 26.14 43.05 -2.20
N ASP A 6 25.15 43.95 -2.10
CA ASP A 6 23.82 43.63 -1.54
C ASP A 6 23.01 42.68 -2.43
N LYS A 7 23.17 42.82 -3.75
CA LYS A 7 22.42 42.00 -4.72
C LYS A 7 22.77 40.52 -4.64
N LYS A 8 24.00 40.19 -4.26
CA LYS A 8 24.44 38.79 -4.11
C LYS A 8 23.83 38.14 -2.86
N GLY A 9 23.76 38.86 -1.74
CA GLY A 9 23.14 38.36 -0.50
C GLY A 9 21.62 38.19 -0.63
N GLN A 10 20.95 39.14 -1.28
CA GLN A 10 19.52 39.04 -1.57
C GLN A 10 19.21 37.84 -2.47
N ALA A 11 19.97 37.63 -3.54
CA ALA A 11 19.78 36.50 -4.45
C ALA A 11 19.94 35.14 -3.74
N VAL A 12 20.90 35.03 -2.80
CA VAL A 12 21.08 33.82 -1.99
C VAL A 12 19.87 33.60 -1.07
N ALA A 13 19.36 34.65 -0.43
CA ALA A 13 18.17 34.55 0.42
C ALA A 13 16.91 34.13 -0.36
N GLU A 14 16.69 34.71 -1.53
CA GLU A 14 15.58 34.33 -2.42
C GLU A 14 15.72 32.87 -2.90
N PHE A 15 16.93 32.43 -3.24
CA PHE A 15 17.19 31.05 -3.63
C PHE A 15 16.92 30.06 -2.48
N VAL A 16 17.31 30.39 -1.25
CA VAL A 16 17.08 29.51 -0.09
C VAL A 16 15.58 29.35 0.19
N LEU A 17 14.81 30.44 0.11
CA LEU A 17 13.35 30.38 0.30
C LEU A 17 12.67 29.55 -0.80
N LEU A 18 13.02 29.78 -2.06
CA LEU A 18 12.47 29.04 -3.19
C LEU A 18 12.86 27.56 -3.17
N SER A 19 14.14 27.27 -2.87
CA SER A 19 14.64 25.89 -2.79
C SER A 19 13.99 25.11 -1.63
N GLY A 20 13.73 25.76 -0.49
CA GLY A 20 12.99 25.14 0.62
C GLY A 20 11.59 24.70 0.20
N VAL A 21 10.83 25.58 -0.45
CA VAL A 21 9.49 25.26 -0.97
C VAL A 21 9.57 24.17 -2.06
N PHE A 22 10.52 24.29 -2.97
CA PHE A 22 10.74 23.31 -4.03
C PHE A 22 11.06 21.91 -3.48
N LEU A 23 11.91 21.83 -2.45
CA LEU A 23 12.23 20.56 -1.78
C LEU A 23 11.00 19.95 -1.10
N MET A 24 10.20 20.75 -0.38
CA MET A 24 8.96 20.25 0.23
C MET A 24 8.01 19.66 -0.81
N VAL A 25 7.79 20.36 -1.92
CA VAL A 25 6.92 19.87 -3.01
C VAL A 25 7.49 18.59 -3.63
N THR A 26 8.80 18.54 -3.87
CA THR A 26 9.46 17.37 -4.47
C THR A 26 9.36 16.15 -3.55
N MET A 27 9.61 16.31 -2.24
CA MET A 27 9.49 15.21 -1.27
C MET A 27 8.06 14.72 -1.15
N GLY A 28 7.07 15.63 -1.15
CA GLY A 28 5.65 15.27 -1.17
C GLY A 28 5.27 14.48 -2.42
N MET A 29 5.77 14.86 -3.60
CA MET A 29 5.53 14.12 -4.84
C MET A 29 6.14 12.71 -4.81
N ILE A 30 7.35 12.56 -4.27
CA ILE A 30 8.01 11.25 -4.12
C ILE A 30 7.17 10.35 -3.21
N ASP A 31 6.80 10.84 -2.03
CA ASP A 31 6.01 10.07 -1.08
C ASP A 31 4.63 9.69 -1.64
N TYR A 32 3.99 10.59 -2.38
CA TYR A 32 2.71 10.33 -3.02
C TYR A 32 2.81 9.29 -4.14
N GLY A 33 3.86 9.38 -4.97
CA GLY A 33 4.14 8.38 -5.99
C GLY A 33 4.36 6.99 -5.39
N MET A 34 5.11 6.92 -4.29
CA MET A 34 5.33 5.67 -3.56
C MET A 34 4.07 5.12 -2.89
N TYR A 35 3.21 6.00 -2.35
CA TYR A 35 1.91 5.62 -1.81
C TYR A 35 1.04 4.97 -2.88
N LEU A 36 0.91 5.62 -4.05
CA LEU A 36 0.14 5.08 -5.17
C LEU A 36 0.71 3.75 -5.66
N PHE A 37 2.03 3.67 -5.81
CA PHE A 37 2.70 2.42 -6.19
C PHE A 37 2.37 1.29 -5.21
N THR A 38 2.45 1.55 -3.91
CA THR A 38 2.13 0.57 -2.87
C THR A 38 0.68 0.13 -2.94
N LYS A 39 -0.25 1.10 -3.08
CA LYS A 39 -1.68 0.84 -3.20
C LYS A 39 -1.99 -0.07 -4.40
N TYR A 40 -1.42 0.20 -5.57
CA TYR A 40 -1.61 -0.63 -6.76
C TYR A 40 -1.06 -2.04 -6.60
N ASN A 41 0.10 -2.20 -5.95
CA ASN A 41 0.64 -3.53 -5.66
C ASN A 41 -0.30 -4.31 -4.74
N PHE A 42 -0.87 -3.68 -3.71
CA PHE A 42 -1.83 -4.31 -2.80
C PHE A 42 -3.13 -4.71 -3.51
N GLU A 43 -3.70 -3.82 -4.33
CA GLU A 43 -4.92 -4.13 -5.09
C GLU A 43 -4.72 -5.31 -6.04
N ASN A 44 -3.57 -5.38 -6.72
CA ASN A 44 -3.23 -6.49 -7.60
C ASN A 44 -2.99 -7.79 -6.81
N ALA A 45 -2.24 -7.72 -5.71
CA ALA A 45 -1.96 -8.88 -4.86
C ALA A 45 -3.26 -9.47 -4.26
N VAL A 46 -4.16 -8.62 -3.77
CA VAL A 46 -5.45 -9.05 -3.23
C VAL A 46 -6.35 -9.64 -4.33
N ARG A 47 -6.33 -9.09 -5.54
CA ARG A 47 -7.05 -9.67 -6.70
C ARG A 47 -6.52 -11.05 -7.06
N ASN A 48 -5.20 -11.24 -7.09
CA ASN A 48 -4.59 -12.55 -7.30
C ASN A 48 -4.92 -13.51 -6.16
N GLY A 49 -4.87 -13.04 -4.92
CA GLY A 49 -5.27 -13.80 -3.74
C GLY A 49 -6.71 -14.30 -3.82
N ALA A 50 -7.65 -13.44 -4.20
CA ALA A 50 -9.05 -13.83 -4.43
C ALA A 50 -9.19 -14.85 -5.58
N ARG A 51 -8.43 -14.70 -6.66
CA ARG A 51 -8.41 -15.67 -7.77
C ARG A 51 -7.90 -17.03 -7.34
N THR A 52 -6.86 -17.06 -6.51
CA THR A 52 -6.32 -18.29 -5.92
C THR A 52 -7.33 -18.91 -4.97
N ALA A 53 -8.00 -18.10 -4.16
CA ALA A 53 -9.01 -18.55 -3.20
C ALA A 53 -10.18 -19.28 -3.88
N VAL A 54 -10.67 -18.76 -5.01
CA VAL A 54 -11.78 -19.37 -5.75
C VAL A 54 -11.41 -20.72 -6.36
N LYS A 55 -10.13 -20.97 -6.65
CA LYS A 55 -9.69 -22.26 -7.20
C LYS A 55 -9.56 -23.35 -6.14
N MET A 56 -9.42 -22.98 -4.86
CA MET A 56 -9.23 -23.92 -3.77
C MET A 56 -10.51 -24.73 -3.48
N ARG A 57 -10.32 -26.01 -3.18
CA ARG A 57 -11.39 -26.97 -2.79
C ARG A 57 -11.45 -27.12 -1.28
N ASN A 58 -12.59 -27.64 -0.80
CA ASN A 58 -12.76 -28.13 0.57
C ASN A 58 -12.42 -27.07 1.63
N TRP A 59 -12.97 -25.86 1.43
CA TRP A 59 -12.76 -24.74 2.33
C TRP A 59 -13.12 -25.04 3.80
N SER A 60 -14.18 -25.82 4.04
CA SER A 60 -14.62 -26.21 5.39
C SER A 60 -13.61 -27.09 6.13
N ALA A 61 -12.88 -27.96 5.42
CA ALA A 61 -11.91 -28.86 6.02
C ALA A 61 -10.53 -28.21 6.22
N ASN A 62 -10.12 -27.34 5.29
CA ASN A 62 -8.75 -26.82 5.21
C ASN A 62 -8.66 -25.29 5.33
N GLN A 63 -9.61 -24.65 6.04
CA GLN A 63 -9.72 -23.20 6.09
C GLN A 63 -8.41 -22.51 6.52
N VAL A 64 -7.77 -23.01 7.59
CA VAL A 64 -6.55 -22.40 8.15
C VAL A 64 -5.39 -22.48 7.14
N GLU A 65 -5.16 -23.66 6.57
CA GLU A 65 -4.08 -23.89 5.61
C GLU A 65 -4.31 -23.10 4.31
N ASN A 66 -5.53 -23.12 3.78
CA ASN A 66 -5.89 -22.39 2.56
C ASN A 66 -5.78 -20.87 2.76
N THR A 67 -6.18 -20.37 3.93
CA THR A 67 -6.00 -18.96 4.29
C THR A 67 -4.52 -18.61 4.35
N GLN A 68 -3.68 -19.47 4.94
CA GLN A 68 -2.23 -19.23 4.98
C GLN A 68 -1.62 -19.20 3.58
N LYS A 69 -2.00 -20.13 2.69
CA LYS A 69 -1.54 -20.11 1.28
C LYS A 69 -1.91 -18.81 0.55
N ILE A 70 -3.09 -18.25 0.82
CA ILE A 70 -3.48 -16.95 0.25
C ILE A 70 -2.63 -15.83 0.82
N LYS A 71 -2.40 -15.82 2.14
CA LYS A 71 -1.53 -14.85 2.80
C LYS A 71 -0.12 -14.89 2.21
N ASP A 72 0.45 -16.08 2.04
CA ASP A 72 1.78 -16.26 1.47
C ASP A 72 1.83 -15.80 0.01
N SER A 73 0.79 -16.09 -0.78
CA SER A 73 0.67 -15.60 -2.16
C SER A 73 0.63 -14.07 -2.24
N ILE A 74 -0.10 -13.41 -1.34
CA ILE A 74 -0.20 -11.94 -1.31
C ILE A 74 1.14 -11.33 -0.89
N VAL A 75 1.80 -11.90 0.12
CA VAL A 75 3.14 -11.47 0.54
C VAL A 75 4.13 -11.66 -0.60
N TYR A 76 4.03 -12.76 -1.35
CA TYR A 76 4.87 -13.02 -2.51
C TYR A 76 4.68 -11.97 -3.62
N ASP A 77 3.43 -11.64 -3.96
CA ASP A 77 3.12 -10.63 -4.97
C ASP A 77 3.62 -9.23 -4.55
N CYS A 78 3.66 -8.98 -3.24
CA CYS A 78 4.17 -7.75 -2.64
C CYS A 78 5.70 -7.73 -2.43
N ASN A 79 6.46 -8.73 -2.90
CA ASN A 79 7.91 -8.80 -2.68
C ASN A 79 8.72 -7.64 -3.28
N ARG A 80 8.13 -6.92 -4.24
CA ARG A 80 8.73 -5.71 -4.84
C ARG A 80 8.72 -4.51 -3.91
N LEU A 81 7.93 -4.57 -2.82
CA LEU A 81 7.88 -3.52 -1.83
C LEU A 81 9.05 -3.63 -0.85
N PRO A 82 9.52 -2.48 -0.30
CA PRO A 82 10.49 -2.45 0.78
C PRO A 82 10.13 -3.38 1.95
N THR A 83 11.15 -3.97 2.59
CA THR A 83 10.97 -4.90 3.72
C THR A 83 10.23 -4.28 4.90
N THR A 84 10.47 -3.00 5.17
CA THR A 84 9.77 -2.20 6.18
C THR A 84 8.26 -2.11 5.90
N TRP A 85 7.87 -2.12 4.64
CA TRP A 85 6.48 -1.97 4.19
C TRP A 85 5.76 -3.28 3.94
N LYS A 86 6.42 -4.42 4.12
CA LYS A 86 5.78 -5.74 4.08
C LYS A 86 5.76 -6.44 5.44
N SER A 87 6.50 -5.90 6.41
CA SER A 87 6.54 -6.45 7.76
C SER A 87 5.13 -6.47 8.37
N GLY A 88 4.65 -7.65 8.75
CA GLY A 88 3.30 -7.81 9.31
C GLY A 88 2.15 -7.84 8.30
N LEU A 89 2.41 -7.71 6.98
CA LEU A 89 1.36 -7.72 5.96
C LEU A 89 0.43 -8.94 6.06
N ALA A 90 0.99 -10.13 6.30
CA ALA A 90 0.23 -11.37 6.45
C ALA A 90 -0.81 -11.33 7.61
N ASN A 91 -0.60 -10.50 8.62
CA ASN A 91 -1.51 -10.34 9.75
C ASN A 91 -2.70 -9.44 9.39
N ASN A 92 -2.52 -8.53 8.43
CA ASN A 92 -3.55 -7.59 7.96
C ASN A 92 -4.38 -8.15 6.81
N VAL A 93 -3.99 -9.29 6.24
CA VAL A 93 -4.76 -10.01 5.22
C VAL A 93 -5.88 -10.80 5.89
N ILE A 94 -7.11 -10.53 5.48
CA ILE A 94 -8.32 -11.18 5.97
C ILE A 94 -9.08 -11.77 4.77
N VAL A 95 -9.51 -13.01 4.91
CA VAL A 95 -10.36 -13.71 3.94
C VAL A 95 -11.75 -13.85 4.53
N ILE A 96 -12.76 -13.35 3.83
CA ILE A 96 -14.16 -13.35 4.23
C ILE A 96 -14.93 -14.21 3.24
N PHE A 97 -15.76 -15.11 3.78
CA PHE A 97 -16.66 -15.96 3.01
C PHE A 97 -18.07 -15.43 3.14
N SER A 98 -18.82 -15.42 2.05
CA SER A 98 -20.23 -15.05 2.06
C SER A 98 -21.07 -16.12 1.36
N PRO A 99 -22.14 -16.65 2.00
CA PRO A 99 -22.57 -16.40 3.39
C PRO A 99 -21.70 -17.04 4.49
N ASP A 100 -21.11 -18.21 4.26
CA ASP A 100 -20.26 -18.91 5.24
C ASP A 100 -19.27 -19.84 4.52
N VAL A 101 -18.23 -20.31 5.22
CA VAL A 101 -17.21 -21.27 4.76
C VAL A 101 -17.83 -22.57 4.24
N ASN A 102 -18.99 -22.98 4.78
CA ASN A 102 -19.67 -24.21 4.39
C ASN A 102 -20.53 -24.07 3.12
N ASN A 103 -20.92 -22.85 2.76
CA ASN A 103 -21.77 -22.57 1.60
C ASN A 103 -21.31 -21.26 0.96
N ILE A 104 -20.24 -21.33 0.18
CA ILE A 104 -19.55 -20.14 -0.34
C ILE A 104 -20.19 -19.72 -1.67
N ASN A 105 -20.73 -18.50 -1.72
CA ASN A 105 -21.13 -17.86 -2.96
C ASN A 105 -20.06 -16.88 -3.46
N TYR A 106 -19.41 -16.18 -2.52
CA TYR A 106 -18.36 -15.21 -2.79
C TYR A 106 -17.23 -15.37 -1.79
N ILE A 107 -16.00 -15.18 -2.28
CA ILE A 107 -14.81 -15.05 -1.44
C ILE A 107 -14.27 -13.64 -1.62
N GLN A 108 -14.20 -12.91 -0.51
CA GLN A 108 -13.57 -11.61 -0.44
C GLN A 108 -12.23 -11.73 0.27
N VAL A 109 -11.19 -11.16 -0.33
CA VAL A 109 -9.89 -10.99 0.28
C VAL A 109 -9.69 -9.50 0.51
N LYS A 110 -9.23 -9.13 1.70
CA LYS A 110 -8.97 -7.74 2.06
C LYS A 110 -7.62 -7.60 2.78
N ILE A 111 -6.94 -6.50 2.54
CA ILE A 111 -5.89 -5.94 3.38
C ILE A 111 -6.54 -4.76 4.10
N ASP A 112 -6.62 -4.85 5.42
CA ASP A 112 -7.35 -3.88 6.25
C ASP A 112 -6.38 -3.13 7.18
N ASN A 113 -6.56 -1.81 7.26
CA ASN A 113 -5.82 -0.91 8.15
C ASN A 113 -4.30 -1.09 8.10
N TYR A 114 -3.73 -1.25 6.90
CA TYR A 114 -2.28 -1.40 6.77
C TYR A 114 -1.58 -0.05 6.92
N LYS A 115 -0.69 0.09 7.91
CA LYS A 115 -0.01 1.35 8.17
C LYS A 115 0.99 1.69 7.05
N TYR A 116 0.76 2.79 6.35
CA TYR A 116 1.73 3.33 5.41
C TYR A 116 2.83 4.09 6.16
N THR A 117 4.08 3.92 5.76
CA THR A 117 5.23 4.61 6.37
C THR A 117 5.96 5.40 5.28
N SER A 118 6.05 6.71 5.48
CA SER A 118 6.80 7.63 4.61
C SER A 118 8.25 7.20 4.44
N ILE A 119 8.85 7.47 3.28
CA ILE A 119 10.31 7.45 3.14
C ILE A 119 10.90 8.79 3.55
N THR A 120 10.23 9.89 3.20
CA THR A 120 10.78 11.25 3.37
C THR A 120 10.46 11.89 4.74
N GLY A 121 9.55 11.28 5.51
CA GLY A 121 9.02 11.81 6.77
C GLY A 121 7.83 12.78 6.62
N PHE A 122 7.37 13.08 5.40
CA PHE A 122 6.35 14.11 5.14
C PHE A 122 4.90 13.59 5.09
N VAL A 123 4.63 12.33 5.48
CA VAL A 123 3.33 11.67 5.28
C VAL A 123 2.15 12.34 6.00
N ASP A 124 2.37 12.99 7.14
CA ASP A 124 1.28 13.55 7.96
C ASP A 124 0.60 14.78 7.33
N LEU A 125 1.17 15.36 6.26
CA LEU A 125 0.58 16.56 5.66
C LEU A 125 -0.51 16.26 4.64
N CYS A 126 -0.40 15.18 3.85
CA CYS A 126 -1.23 14.98 2.66
C CYS A 126 -1.52 13.52 2.28
N ILE A 127 -1.00 12.52 3.00
CA ILE A 127 -1.14 11.10 2.61
C ILE A 127 -1.89 10.33 3.72
N PRO A 128 -2.87 9.48 3.37
CA PRO A 128 -3.52 8.63 4.35
C PRO A 128 -2.51 7.75 5.10
N SER A 129 -2.63 7.71 6.42
CA SER A 129 -1.77 6.89 7.30
C SER A 129 -2.07 5.39 7.18
N THR A 130 -3.19 5.02 6.57
CA THR A 130 -3.59 3.63 6.33
C THR A 130 -3.92 3.35 4.86
N LEU A 131 -3.64 2.12 4.45
CA LEU A 131 -3.91 1.56 3.14
C LEU A 131 -4.89 0.41 3.27
N ASN A 132 -5.93 0.45 2.45
CA ASN A 132 -6.94 -0.59 2.33
C ASN A 132 -7.00 -1.08 0.89
N ALA A 133 -7.06 -2.40 0.71
CA ALA A 133 -7.23 -3.01 -0.60
C ALA A 133 -8.16 -4.22 -0.47
N GLN A 134 -9.08 -4.40 -1.42
CA GLN A 134 -10.03 -5.51 -1.38
C GLN A 134 -10.37 -6.02 -2.77
N ALA A 135 -10.63 -7.32 -2.87
CA ALA A 135 -11.17 -7.95 -4.06
C ALA A 135 -12.16 -9.03 -3.65
N SER A 136 -13.27 -9.12 -4.39
CA SER A 136 -14.27 -10.17 -4.23
C SER A 136 -14.40 -10.93 -5.53
N MET A 137 -14.52 -12.25 -5.45
CA MET A 137 -14.78 -13.10 -6.61
C MET A 137 -15.88 -14.11 -6.28
N ARG A 138 -16.72 -14.38 -7.28
CA ARG A 138 -17.75 -15.41 -7.19
C ARG A 138 -17.10 -16.77 -7.11
N TYR A 139 -17.47 -17.54 -6.10
CA TYR A 139 -17.09 -18.93 -5.98
C TYR A 139 -17.98 -19.76 -6.90
N THR A 140 -17.36 -20.53 -7.80
CA THR A 140 -18.06 -21.41 -8.72
C THR A 140 -17.44 -22.79 -8.54
N TYR A 141 -18.18 -23.67 -7.86
CA TYR A 141 -17.77 -25.04 -7.54
C TYR A 141 -18.94 -25.99 -7.69
#